data_AF-A0A7X9QDR4-F1
#
_entry.id   AF-A0A7X9QDR4-F1
#
_cell.length_a   1.000
_cell.length_b   1.000
_cell.length_c   1.000
_cell.angle_alpha   90.00
_cell.angle_beta   90.00
_cell.angle_gamma   90.00
#
_symmetry.space_group_name_H-M   'P 1'
#
loop_
_entity.id
_entity.type
_entity.pdbx_description
1 polymer ?
#
loop_
_entity_poly.entity_id
_entity_poly.type
_entity_poly.pdbx_seq_one_letter_code
_entity_poly.pdbx_strand_id
1 'polypeptide(L)'
;RPPARYTEPSLVAKLEELEIGRPSTYASIIRTITSRDYVFKKGSALVPTWLAFAVTRLLEEHFPRLVDYTFTAALEETLDDIASGQAARLQVLNDFYFGPEGASHEGLHTLVNELGEIDARGLSTFALGDSGIAVRVGRYGTYVEDAEERRANVPDDLPPDELTVDLAKELLDQPAGEERELGVDPESGRQIVAKSGRYGPYVTEVLEEGAPKSAKPRTGSLFASMSLETIGLDDALRLLSLPRTVGTASDGVEITAQNGRYGPYLKKGTDSRSLTSEEQIFDITLAEAEEIYAQPKTRGRARTAAGPLKELGADPATGKPMVIRDGRFGAYVTDGEVNATLRKTDSIEAMTAERAAELLAEKRAKGPAPKRAATRRTTTKRTTTTKRTTAKRA
;
A
#
# COMPACT_ATOMS: atom_id res chain seq x y z
N ARG A 1 3.02 6.17 -33.05
CA ARG A 1 3.04 6.58 -31.62
C ARG A 1 2.55 5.39 -30.82
N PRO A 2 3.21 5.02 -29.71
CA PRO A 2 2.73 3.94 -28.86
C PRO A 2 1.34 4.28 -28.28
N PRO A 3 0.53 3.27 -27.92
CA PRO A 3 -0.72 3.50 -27.21
C PRO A 3 -0.49 4.32 -25.94
N ALA A 4 -1.40 5.26 -25.66
CA ALA A 4 -1.30 6.07 -24.44
C ALA A 4 -1.55 5.19 -23.21
N ARG A 5 -0.79 5.44 -22.13
CA ARG A 5 -1.06 4.82 -20.83
C ARG A 5 -2.44 5.23 -20.32
N TYR A 6 -3.01 4.39 -19.47
CA TYR A 6 -4.25 4.73 -18.78
C TYR A 6 -4.04 5.92 -17.83
N THR A 7 -5.04 6.79 -17.76
CA THR A 7 -5.24 7.75 -16.68
C THR A 7 -6.34 7.19 -15.77
N GLU A 8 -6.58 7.78 -14.60
CA GLU A 8 -7.71 7.32 -13.79
C GLU A 8 -9.04 7.32 -14.56
N PRO A 9 -9.44 8.39 -15.27
CA PRO A 9 -10.68 8.37 -16.05
C PRO A 9 -10.71 7.30 -17.14
N SER A 10 -9.62 7.10 -17.88
CA SER A 10 -9.62 6.09 -18.95
C SER A 10 -9.54 4.66 -18.43
N LEU A 11 -8.94 4.43 -17.26
CA LEU A 11 -9.01 3.13 -16.59
C LEU A 11 -10.42 2.84 -16.09
N VAL A 12 -11.10 3.83 -15.48
CA VAL A 12 -12.51 3.67 -15.07
C VAL A 12 -13.39 3.37 -16.27
N ALA A 13 -13.23 4.11 -17.37
CA ALA A 13 -13.97 3.84 -18.60
C ALA A 13 -13.73 2.43 -19.13
N LYS A 14 -12.48 1.93 -19.05
CA LYS A 14 -12.16 0.56 -19.48
C LYS A 14 -12.74 -0.51 -18.54
N LEU A 15 -12.73 -0.27 -17.23
CA LEU A 15 -13.36 -1.15 -16.25
C LEU A 15 -14.88 -1.23 -16.47
N GLU A 16 -15.52 -0.10 -16.76
CA GLU A 16 -16.94 -0.04 -17.10
C GLU A 16 -17.25 -0.76 -18.41
N GLU A 17 -16.44 -0.57 -19.46
CA GLU A 17 -16.56 -1.29 -20.74
C GLU A 17 -16.43 -2.81 -20.58
N LEU A 18 -15.56 -3.26 -19.67
CA LEU A 18 -15.35 -4.68 -19.38
C LEU A 18 -16.31 -5.24 -18.31
N GLU A 19 -17.23 -4.41 -17.79
CA GLU A 19 -18.17 -4.77 -16.72
C GLU A 19 -17.48 -5.23 -15.41
N ILE A 20 -16.23 -4.80 -15.20
CA ILE A 20 -15.42 -5.14 -14.02
C ILE A 20 -15.56 -4.04 -12.98
N GLY A 21 -16.13 -4.39 -11.84
CA GLY A 21 -16.41 -3.45 -10.75
C GLY A 21 -17.72 -2.69 -10.95
N ARG A 22 -17.94 -1.69 -10.10
CA ARG A 22 -19.18 -0.91 -9.99
C ARG A 22 -18.83 0.55 -9.68
N PRO A 23 -19.75 1.52 -9.88
CA PRO A 23 -19.52 2.92 -9.53
C PRO A 23 -19.02 3.15 -8.09
N SER A 24 -19.43 2.28 -7.15
CA SER A 24 -18.98 2.30 -5.76
C SER A 24 -17.56 1.78 -5.54
N THR A 25 -16.98 1.01 -6.47
CA THR A 25 -15.70 0.32 -6.30
C THR A 25 -14.56 0.95 -7.10
N TYR A 26 -14.82 1.65 -8.21
CA TYR A 26 -13.78 2.23 -9.08
C TYR A 26 -12.70 3.04 -8.34
N ALA A 27 -13.10 4.02 -7.53
CA ALA A 27 -12.15 4.82 -6.76
C ALA A 27 -11.35 3.98 -5.75
N SER A 28 -11.97 2.93 -5.21
CA SER A 28 -11.28 2.04 -4.27
C SER A 28 -10.30 1.08 -4.95
N ILE A 29 -10.59 0.64 -6.19
CA ILE A 29 -9.70 -0.20 -7.00
C ILE A 29 -8.43 0.59 -7.29
N ILE A 30 -8.56 1.78 -7.86
CA ILE A 30 -7.43 2.67 -8.19
C ILE A 30 -6.60 2.98 -6.95
N ARG A 31 -7.26 3.38 -5.84
CA ARG A 31 -6.57 3.62 -4.58
C ARG A 31 -5.80 2.38 -4.11
N THR A 32 -6.38 1.19 -4.23
CA THR A 32 -5.78 -0.04 -3.73
C THR A 32 -4.54 -0.41 -4.53
N ILE A 33 -4.62 -0.41 -5.87
CA ILE A 33 -3.47 -0.76 -6.72
C ILE A 33 -2.33 0.25 -6.57
N THR A 34 -2.63 1.53 -6.34
CA THR A 34 -1.61 2.55 -6.03
C THR A 34 -1.03 2.39 -4.63
N SER A 35 -1.87 2.17 -3.61
CA SER A 35 -1.40 2.05 -2.21
C SER A 35 -0.59 0.78 -1.92
N ARG A 36 -0.63 -0.20 -2.83
CA ARG A 36 0.09 -1.47 -2.74
C ARG A 36 1.27 -1.53 -3.72
N ASP A 37 1.66 -0.39 -4.28
CA ASP A 37 2.83 -0.23 -5.16
C ASP A 37 2.78 -1.09 -6.44
N TYR A 38 1.58 -1.48 -6.91
CA TYR A 38 1.43 -2.09 -8.22
C TYR A 38 1.50 -1.04 -9.34
N VAL A 39 1.06 0.18 -9.04
CA VAL A 39 1.00 1.28 -10.01
C VAL A 39 1.39 2.57 -9.31
N PHE A 40 2.20 3.40 -9.96
CA PHE A 40 2.47 4.78 -9.54
C PHE A 40 1.95 5.78 -10.57
N LYS A 41 1.89 7.05 -10.18
CA LYS A 41 1.44 8.14 -11.06
C LYS A 41 2.65 8.90 -11.61
N LYS A 42 2.72 9.04 -12.93
CA LYS A 42 3.67 9.94 -13.61
C LYS A 42 2.84 10.99 -14.36
N GLY A 43 2.73 12.18 -13.76
CA GLY A 43 1.71 13.15 -14.16
C GLY A 43 0.30 12.59 -13.95
N SER A 44 -0.52 12.54 -15.00
CA SER A 44 -1.86 11.94 -14.98
C SER A 44 -1.88 10.45 -15.35
N ALA A 45 -0.77 9.91 -15.86
CA ALA A 45 -0.67 8.53 -16.31
C ALA A 45 -0.43 7.56 -15.14
N LEU A 46 -1.08 6.42 -15.20
CA LEU A 46 -0.88 5.26 -14.35
C LEU A 46 0.19 4.37 -14.98
N VAL A 47 1.29 4.15 -14.26
CA VAL A 47 2.44 3.37 -14.71
C VAL A 47 2.58 2.13 -13.83
N PRO A 48 2.60 0.91 -14.39
CA PRO A 48 2.81 -0.30 -13.62
C PRO A 48 4.26 -0.36 -13.10
N THR A 49 4.45 -0.94 -11.92
CA THR A 49 5.78 -1.26 -11.37
C THR A 49 6.22 -2.66 -11.82
N TRP A 50 7.51 -2.99 -11.67
CA TRP A 50 7.99 -4.36 -11.86
C TRP A 50 7.33 -5.37 -10.93
N LEU A 51 6.90 -4.94 -9.73
CA LEU A 51 6.10 -5.77 -8.83
C LEU A 51 4.75 -6.17 -9.45
N ALA A 52 4.10 -5.25 -10.17
CA ALA A 52 2.88 -5.59 -10.91
C ALA A 52 3.14 -6.62 -12.00
N PHE A 53 4.23 -6.49 -12.76
CA PHE A 53 4.59 -7.52 -13.75
C PHE A 53 4.80 -8.89 -13.11
N ALA A 54 5.52 -8.97 -11.99
CA ALA A 54 5.76 -10.25 -11.30
C ALA A 54 4.48 -10.89 -10.77
N VAL A 55 3.59 -10.09 -10.15
CA VAL A 55 2.32 -10.60 -9.63
C VAL A 55 1.34 -10.95 -10.74
N THR A 56 1.23 -10.13 -11.78
CA THR A 56 0.38 -10.45 -12.94
C THR A 56 0.84 -11.73 -13.61
N ARG A 57 2.15 -11.90 -13.87
CA ARG A 57 2.71 -13.12 -14.45
C ARG A 57 2.40 -14.36 -13.60
N LEU A 58 2.60 -14.28 -12.29
CA LEU A 58 2.23 -15.36 -11.36
C LEU A 58 0.75 -15.74 -11.49
N LEU A 59 -0.14 -14.74 -11.54
CA LEU A 59 -1.58 -14.97 -11.63
C LEU A 59 -2.00 -15.49 -13.01
N GLU A 60 -1.41 -15.01 -14.09
CA GLU A 60 -1.70 -15.49 -15.44
C GLU A 60 -1.21 -16.92 -15.67
N GLU A 61 -0.03 -17.28 -15.16
CA GLU A 61 0.54 -18.62 -15.32
C GLU A 61 -0.14 -19.67 -14.44
N HIS A 62 -0.53 -19.31 -13.21
CA HIS A 62 -1.04 -20.28 -12.23
C HIS A 62 -2.54 -20.15 -11.90
N PHE A 63 -3.14 -18.98 -12.14
CA PHE A 63 -4.54 -18.70 -11.83
C PHE A 63 -5.27 -17.94 -12.96
N PRO A 64 -5.12 -18.36 -14.23
CA PRO A 64 -5.59 -17.57 -15.38
C PRO A 64 -7.07 -17.22 -15.30
N ARG A 65 -7.91 -18.15 -14.83
CA ARG A 65 -9.34 -17.91 -14.63
C ARG A 65 -9.64 -16.77 -13.65
N LEU A 66 -8.85 -16.62 -12.58
CA LEU A 66 -9.11 -15.61 -11.54
C LEU A 66 -8.76 -14.19 -11.99
N VAL A 67 -7.96 -14.05 -13.05
CA VAL A 67 -7.59 -12.75 -13.65
C VAL A 67 -8.22 -12.54 -15.03
N ASP A 68 -9.02 -13.49 -15.50
CA ASP A 68 -9.79 -13.35 -16.72
C ASP A 68 -10.88 -12.27 -16.56
N TYR A 69 -11.02 -11.44 -17.59
CA TYR A 69 -11.97 -10.33 -17.57
C TYR A 69 -13.41 -10.82 -17.56
N THR A 70 -13.72 -11.86 -18.34
CA THR A 70 -15.08 -12.43 -18.45
C THR A 70 -15.50 -13.06 -17.14
N PHE A 71 -14.61 -13.82 -16.51
CA PHE A 71 -14.85 -14.42 -15.20
C PHE A 71 -15.15 -13.36 -14.14
N THR A 72 -14.38 -12.27 -14.14
CA THR A 72 -14.56 -11.19 -13.17
C THR A 72 -15.89 -10.45 -13.37
N ALA A 73 -16.27 -10.17 -14.62
CA ALA A 73 -17.56 -9.57 -14.95
C ALA A 73 -18.73 -10.47 -14.52
N ALA A 74 -18.68 -11.76 -14.83
CA ALA A 74 -19.71 -12.74 -14.46
C ALA A 74 -19.85 -12.90 -12.94
N LEU A 75 -18.75 -12.78 -12.18
CA LEU A 75 -18.78 -12.80 -10.73
C LEU A 75 -19.57 -11.60 -10.18
N GLU A 76 -19.39 -10.42 -10.76
CA GLU A 76 -20.13 -9.23 -10.33
C GLU A 76 -21.62 -9.35 -10.62
N GLU A 77 -22.01 -9.92 -11.78
CA GLU A 77 -23.42 -10.26 -12.08
C GLU A 77 -23.98 -11.26 -11.06
N THR A 78 -23.21 -12.31 -10.72
CA THR A 78 -23.60 -13.29 -9.70
C THR A 78 -23.83 -12.63 -8.33
N LEU A 79 -23.06 -11.61 -7.98
CA LEU A 79 -23.26 -10.85 -6.74
C LEU A 79 -24.54 -10.02 -6.76
N ASP A 80 -24.91 -9.48 -7.92
CA ASP A 80 -26.18 -8.77 -8.12
C ASP A 80 -27.38 -9.75 -8.04
N ASP A 81 -27.27 -10.96 -8.59
CA ASP A 81 -28.27 -12.02 -8.44
C ASP A 81 -28.47 -12.46 -6.98
N ILE A 82 -27.38 -12.51 -6.20
CA ILE A 82 -27.50 -12.76 -4.76
C ILE A 82 -28.23 -11.59 -4.07
N ALA A 83 -27.97 -10.35 -4.50
CA ALA A 83 -28.60 -9.18 -3.92
C ALA A 83 -30.10 -9.10 -4.23
N SER A 84 -30.51 -9.51 -5.43
CA SER A 84 -31.91 -9.58 -5.89
C SER A 84 -32.66 -10.82 -5.38
N GLY A 85 -31.93 -11.83 -4.88
CA GLY A 85 -32.49 -13.09 -4.39
C GLY A 85 -32.69 -14.15 -5.48
N GLN A 86 -32.11 -13.93 -6.68
CA GLN A 86 -32.11 -14.87 -7.80
C GLN A 86 -31.05 -15.98 -7.66
N ALA A 87 -30.01 -15.75 -6.86
CA ALA A 87 -28.97 -16.75 -6.57
C ALA A 87 -28.85 -17.06 -5.07
N ALA A 88 -28.62 -18.34 -4.74
CA ALA A 88 -28.44 -18.79 -3.38
C ALA A 88 -26.99 -18.54 -2.91
N ARG A 89 -26.79 -17.54 -2.03
CA ARG A 89 -25.46 -17.14 -1.52
C ARG A 89 -24.56 -18.30 -1.07
N LEU A 90 -25.12 -19.27 -0.34
CA LEU A 90 -24.33 -20.40 0.17
C LEU A 90 -23.88 -21.34 -0.94
N GLN A 91 -24.70 -21.51 -1.98
CA GLN A 91 -24.36 -22.32 -3.14
C GLN A 91 -23.23 -21.66 -3.93
N VAL A 92 -23.37 -20.37 -4.25
CA VAL A 92 -22.33 -19.59 -4.96
C VAL A 92 -20.97 -19.66 -4.24
N LEU A 93 -20.96 -19.50 -2.91
CA LEU A 93 -19.73 -19.62 -2.13
C LEU A 93 -19.16 -21.04 -2.14
N ASN A 94 -20.01 -22.06 -2.14
CA ASN A 94 -19.58 -23.45 -2.22
C ASN A 94 -18.94 -23.74 -3.58
N ASP A 95 -19.62 -23.36 -4.66
CA ASP A 95 -19.16 -23.57 -6.04
C ASP A 95 -17.87 -22.80 -6.32
N PHE A 96 -17.73 -21.56 -5.84
CA PHE A 96 -16.48 -20.81 -5.99
C PHE A 96 -15.32 -21.45 -5.22
N TYR A 97 -15.57 -21.92 -4.00
CA TYR A 97 -14.50 -22.41 -3.13
C TYR A 97 -14.12 -23.87 -3.41
N PHE A 98 -15.09 -24.76 -3.54
CA PHE A 98 -14.89 -26.19 -3.77
C PHE A 98 -15.01 -26.62 -5.23
N GLY A 99 -15.49 -25.73 -6.10
CA GLY A 99 -15.84 -26.04 -7.49
C GLY A 99 -17.30 -26.51 -7.59
N PRO A 100 -17.99 -26.24 -8.71
CA PRO A 100 -19.35 -26.74 -8.92
C PRO A 100 -19.35 -28.26 -9.06
N GLU A 101 -20.52 -28.89 -8.93
CA GLU A 101 -20.66 -30.34 -9.08
C GLU A 101 -20.07 -30.81 -10.43
N GLY A 102 -19.12 -31.76 -10.36
CA GLY A 102 -18.42 -32.28 -11.53
C GLY A 102 -17.17 -31.50 -11.95
N ALA A 103 -16.88 -30.34 -11.34
CA ALA A 103 -15.71 -29.50 -11.65
C ALA A 103 -14.97 -29.03 -10.38
N SER A 104 -14.79 -29.94 -9.41
CA SER A 104 -14.13 -29.62 -8.13
C SER A 104 -12.67 -29.16 -8.24
N HIS A 105 -12.00 -29.50 -9.35
CA HIS A 105 -10.63 -29.06 -9.64
C HIS A 105 -10.55 -27.58 -10.02
N GLU A 106 -11.67 -26.97 -10.39
CA GLU A 106 -11.76 -25.54 -10.71
C GLU A 106 -12.00 -24.67 -9.46
N GLY A 107 -12.30 -25.29 -8.31
CA GLY A 107 -12.52 -24.59 -7.05
C GLY A 107 -11.24 -23.98 -6.49
N LEU A 108 -11.37 -22.80 -5.89
CA LEU A 108 -10.22 -22.08 -5.29
C LEU A 108 -9.43 -22.94 -4.28
N HIS A 109 -10.12 -23.77 -3.49
CA HIS A 109 -9.48 -24.66 -2.52
C HIS A 109 -8.51 -25.62 -3.20
N THR A 110 -8.94 -26.27 -4.28
CA THR A 110 -8.11 -27.23 -5.01
C THR A 110 -6.96 -26.50 -5.69
N LEU A 111 -7.25 -25.39 -6.39
CA LEU A 111 -6.25 -24.57 -7.07
C LEU A 111 -5.11 -24.14 -6.15
N VAL A 112 -5.41 -23.70 -4.92
CA VAL A 112 -4.38 -23.22 -3.98
C VAL A 112 -3.61 -24.38 -3.32
N ASN A 113 -4.26 -25.51 -3.03
CA ASN A 113 -3.60 -26.62 -2.34
C ASN A 113 -2.80 -27.54 -3.28
N GLU A 114 -3.11 -27.54 -4.58
CA GLU A 114 -2.46 -28.38 -5.60
C GLU A 114 -1.49 -27.61 -6.50
N LEU A 115 -1.18 -26.36 -6.14
CA LEU A 115 -0.39 -25.39 -6.92
C LEU A 115 1.07 -25.83 -7.20
N GLY A 116 1.53 -26.91 -6.57
CA GLY A 116 2.91 -27.42 -6.72
C GLY A 116 3.97 -26.45 -6.18
N GLU A 117 5.23 -26.70 -6.54
CA GLU A 117 6.31 -25.74 -6.27
C GLU A 117 6.32 -24.63 -7.31
N ILE A 118 6.29 -23.38 -6.83
CA ILE A 118 6.38 -22.19 -7.66
C ILE A 118 7.82 -21.66 -7.63
N ASP A 119 8.44 -21.49 -8.80
CA ASP A 119 9.70 -20.77 -8.92
C ASP A 119 9.48 -19.26 -8.78
N ALA A 120 9.44 -18.81 -7.53
CA ALA A 120 9.27 -17.40 -7.20
C ALA A 120 10.41 -16.53 -7.78
N ARG A 121 11.62 -17.08 -7.93
CA ARG A 121 12.76 -16.35 -8.48
C ARG A 121 12.58 -16.16 -9.98
N GLY A 122 12.24 -17.21 -10.71
CA GLY A 122 11.96 -17.15 -12.15
C GLY A 122 10.82 -16.18 -12.50
N LEU A 123 9.72 -16.22 -11.75
CA LEU A 123 8.57 -15.32 -11.96
C LEU A 123 8.90 -13.85 -11.69
N SER A 124 9.82 -13.61 -10.76
CA SER A 124 10.26 -12.26 -10.37
C SER A 124 11.50 -11.78 -11.14
N THR A 125 11.91 -12.49 -12.19
CA THR A 125 13.08 -12.17 -13.02
C THR A 125 12.65 -11.92 -14.46
N PHE A 126 13.07 -10.79 -15.02
CA PHE A 126 12.77 -10.34 -16.38
C PHE A 126 14.08 -10.06 -17.12
N ALA A 127 14.25 -10.65 -18.30
CA ALA A 127 15.40 -10.35 -19.15
C ALA A 127 15.27 -8.95 -19.75
N LEU A 128 16.35 -8.17 -19.73
CA LEU A 128 16.38 -6.86 -20.34
C LEU A 128 16.92 -6.96 -21.78
N GLY A 129 16.05 -7.40 -22.69
CA GLY A 129 16.46 -7.80 -24.05
C GLY A 129 17.50 -8.92 -24.03
N ASP A 130 18.40 -8.94 -25.03
CA ASP A 130 19.48 -9.93 -25.14
C ASP A 130 20.79 -9.47 -24.46
N SER A 131 20.70 -8.54 -23.50
CA SER A 131 21.87 -7.89 -22.90
C SER A 131 22.62 -8.74 -21.88
N GLY A 132 22.05 -9.85 -21.43
CA GLY A 132 22.54 -10.61 -20.28
C GLY A 132 22.26 -9.93 -18.92
N ILE A 133 21.54 -8.81 -18.90
CA ILE A 133 21.09 -8.12 -17.69
C ILE A 133 19.67 -8.57 -17.35
N ALA A 134 19.44 -8.89 -16.08
CA ALA A 134 18.15 -9.28 -15.56
C ALA A 134 17.60 -8.21 -14.61
N VAL A 135 16.35 -7.81 -14.81
CA VAL A 135 15.59 -7.01 -13.84
C VAL A 135 14.92 -7.97 -12.86
N ARG A 136 15.08 -7.72 -11.56
CA ARG A 136 14.58 -8.60 -10.51
C ARG A 136 13.77 -7.85 -9.48
N VAL A 137 12.62 -8.42 -9.13
CA VAL A 137 11.79 -7.95 -8.02
C VAL A 137 12.19 -8.68 -6.75
N GLY A 138 12.96 -7.99 -5.90
CA GLY A 138 13.38 -8.52 -4.61
C GLY A 138 12.44 -8.14 -3.47
N ARG A 139 12.70 -8.71 -2.29
CA ARG A 139 12.01 -8.33 -1.04
C ARG A 139 12.13 -6.82 -0.71
N TYR A 140 13.14 -6.15 -1.27
CA TYR A 140 13.56 -4.81 -0.87
C TYR A 140 13.49 -3.78 -1.99
N GLY A 141 12.87 -4.13 -3.11
CA GLY A 141 12.79 -3.27 -4.28
C GLY A 141 13.23 -3.98 -5.54
N THR A 142 13.15 -3.24 -6.64
CA THR A 142 13.59 -3.70 -7.95
C THR A 142 15.07 -3.41 -8.12
N TYR A 143 15.82 -4.35 -8.69
CA TYR A 143 17.23 -4.16 -9.01
C TYR A 143 17.57 -4.83 -10.35
N VAL A 144 18.62 -4.36 -11.00
CA VAL A 144 19.25 -5.03 -12.14
C VAL A 144 20.43 -5.87 -11.67
N GLU A 145 20.65 -7.01 -12.30
CA GLU A 145 21.78 -7.92 -12.06
C GLU A 145 22.36 -8.35 -13.41
N ASP A 146 23.67 -8.23 -13.61
CA ASP A 146 24.35 -8.70 -14.82
C ASP A 146 24.97 -10.10 -14.64
N ALA A 147 25.63 -10.60 -15.69
CA ALA A 147 26.29 -11.91 -15.70
C ALA A 147 27.50 -12.01 -14.74
N GLU A 148 28.05 -10.88 -14.31
CA GLU A 148 29.14 -10.80 -13.32
C GLU A 148 28.61 -10.67 -11.89
N GLU A 149 27.30 -10.86 -11.71
CA GLU A 149 26.57 -10.70 -10.44
C GLU A 149 26.65 -9.29 -9.83
N ARG A 150 27.02 -8.27 -10.63
CA ARG A 150 26.94 -6.88 -10.21
C ARG A 150 25.47 -6.50 -10.08
N ARG A 151 25.14 -5.68 -9.08
CA ARG A 151 23.76 -5.29 -8.78
C ARG A 151 23.64 -3.79 -8.63
N ALA A 152 22.55 -3.25 -9.15
CA ALA A 152 22.16 -1.87 -8.93
C ALA A 152 20.66 -1.75 -8.71
N ASN A 153 20.26 -0.91 -7.76
CA ASN A 153 18.85 -0.67 -7.48
C ASN A 153 18.24 0.13 -8.65
N VAL A 154 17.00 -0.20 -8.99
CA VAL A 154 16.20 0.56 -9.96
C VAL A 154 15.32 1.53 -9.16
N PRO A 155 15.30 2.83 -9.50
CA PRO A 155 14.40 3.78 -8.84
C PRO A 155 12.94 3.35 -8.92
N ASP A 156 12.19 3.51 -7.83
CA ASP A 156 10.80 3.06 -7.73
C ASP A 156 9.82 3.85 -8.62
N ASP A 157 10.22 5.05 -9.05
CA ASP A 157 9.46 5.93 -9.94
C ASP A 157 9.90 5.85 -11.41
N LEU A 158 10.87 4.98 -11.74
CA LEU A 158 11.29 4.72 -13.11
C LEU A 158 10.27 3.80 -13.81
N PRO A 159 9.60 4.25 -14.90
CA PRO A 159 8.72 3.40 -15.68
C PRO A 159 9.47 2.18 -16.25
N PRO A 160 8.89 0.96 -16.20
CA PRO A 160 9.53 -0.23 -16.75
C PRO A 160 9.99 -0.11 -18.21
N ASP A 161 9.27 0.63 -19.04
CA ASP A 161 9.61 0.88 -20.44
C ASP A 161 10.71 1.93 -20.66
N GLU A 162 11.05 2.71 -19.62
CA GLU A 162 12.17 3.65 -19.63
C GLU A 162 13.47 3.03 -19.10
N LEU A 163 13.41 1.84 -18.47
CA LEU A 163 14.59 1.07 -18.10
C LEU A 163 15.19 0.43 -19.36
N THR A 164 16.07 1.16 -20.05
CA THR A 164 16.80 0.66 -21.21
C THR A 164 18.04 -0.13 -20.80
N VAL A 165 18.62 -0.90 -21.73
CA VAL A 165 19.90 -1.60 -21.51
C VAL A 165 21.02 -0.62 -21.15
N ASP A 166 21.06 0.55 -21.81
CA ASP A 166 22.08 1.56 -21.55
C ASP A 166 21.91 2.18 -20.17
N LEU A 167 20.69 2.50 -19.75
CA LEU A 167 20.42 2.97 -18.40
C LEU A 167 20.73 1.91 -17.34
N ALA A 168 20.41 0.64 -17.60
CA ALA A 168 20.76 -0.44 -16.69
C ALA A 168 22.27 -0.62 -16.54
N LYS A 169 23.05 -0.48 -17.63
CA LYS A 169 24.52 -0.47 -17.59
C LYS A 169 25.02 0.74 -16.81
N GLU A 170 24.47 1.93 -17.05
CA GLU A 170 24.81 3.13 -16.28
C GLU A 170 24.55 2.92 -14.79
N LEU A 171 23.43 2.31 -14.40
CA LEU A 171 23.13 1.98 -13.00
C LEU A 171 24.12 0.94 -12.42
N LEU A 172 24.57 -0.03 -13.21
CA LEU A 172 25.54 -1.05 -12.80
C LEU A 172 26.98 -0.52 -12.73
N ASP A 173 27.31 0.44 -13.59
CA ASP A 173 28.62 1.10 -13.67
C ASP A 173 28.72 2.28 -12.70
N GLN A 174 27.57 2.86 -12.29
CA GLN A 174 27.50 3.64 -11.07
C GLN A 174 28.03 2.74 -9.96
N PRO A 175 29.08 3.17 -9.25
CA PRO A 175 29.75 2.32 -8.28
C PRO A 175 28.75 1.87 -7.22
N ALA A 176 28.27 0.64 -7.36
CA ALA A 176 27.51 -0.07 -6.35
C ALA A 176 28.44 -0.24 -5.14
N GLY A 177 28.45 0.77 -4.27
CA GLY A 177 29.36 0.81 -3.12
C GLY A 177 30.53 1.80 -3.23
N GLU A 178 30.45 2.90 -4.00
CA GLU A 178 31.30 4.04 -3.63
C GLU A 178 30.87 4.50 -2.23
N GLU A 179 31.76 4.22 -1.31
CA GLU A 179 31.74 4.67 0.05
C GLU A 179 31.95 6.18 0.03
N ARG A 180 30.85 6.95 0.07
CA ARG A 180 31.01 8.37 0.29
C ARG A 180 31.27 8.61 1.76
N GLU A 181 32.51 8.94 2.07
CA GLU A 181 32.92 9.39 3.39
C GLU A 181 32.18 10.68 3.74
N LEU A 182 31.39 10.62 4.82
CA LEU A 182 30.65 11.78 5.33
C LEU A 182 31.43 12.51 6.42
N GLY A 183 32.30 11.80 7.14
CA GLY A 183 33.16 12.34 8.19
C GLY A 183 33.21 11.44 9.41
N VAL A 184 33.71 11.97 10.53
CA VAL A 184 33.87 11.23 11.79
C VAL A 184 32.78 11.62 12.77
N ASP A 185 32.11 10.63 13.36
CA ASP A 185 31.16 10.82 14.46
C ASP A 185 31.90 11.37 15.70
N PRO A 186 31.56 12.58 16.19
CA PRO A 186 32.25 13.20 17.32
C PRO A 186 32.05 12.44 18.65
N GLU A 187 30.98 11.65 18.79
CA GLU A 187 30.74 10.89 20.03
C GLU A 187 31.50 9.56 20.06
N SER A 188 31.49 8.82 18.94
CA SER A 188 32.13 7.50 18.87
C SER A 188 33.56 7.52 18.31
N GLY A 189 33.96 8.61 17.65
CA GLY A 189 35.23 8.70 16.93
C GLY A 189 35.29 7.87 15.65
N ARG A 190 34.17 7.30 15.19
CA ARG A 190 34.13 6.38 14.05
C ARG A 190 33.84 7.11 12.75
N GLN A 191 34.45 6.63 11.66
CA GLN A 191 34.13 7.09 10.31
C GLN A 191 32.70 6.71 9.94
N ILE A 192 31.94 7.66 9.41
CA ILE A 192 30.58 7.49 8.90
C ILE A 192 30.59 7.62 7.38
N VAL A 193 29.87 6.71 6.74
CA VAL A 193 29.84 6.61 5.28
C VAL A 193 28.44 6.37 4.76
N ALA A 194 28.17 6.88 3.55
CA ALA A 194 26.96 6.62 2.78
C ALA A 194 27.25 5.62 1.65
N LYS A 195 26.39 4.61 1.51
CA LYS A 195 26.54 3.55 0.51
C LYS A 195 25.19 3.15 -0.08
N SER A 196 25.21 2.64 -1.31
CA SER A 196 24.07 1.92 -1.89
C SER A 196 24.10 0.47 -1.43
N GLY A 197 23.01 -0.01 -0.83
CA GLY A 197 22.89 -1.39 -0.36
C GLY A 197 21.74 -2.13 -1.03
N ARG A 198 21.66 -3.43 -0.75
CA ARG A 198 20.53 -4.30 -1.17
C ARG A 198 19.15 -3.81 -0.72
N TYR A 199 19.08 -2.88 0.25
CA TYR A 199 17.85 -2.37 0.86
C TYR A 199 17.59 -0.89 0.51
N GLY A 200 18.25 -0.39 -0.53
CA GLY A 200 18.32 1.02 -0.83
C GLY A 200 19.54 1.70 -0.22
N PRO A 201 19.66 3.02 -0.39
CA PRO A 201 20.76 3.81 0.15
C PRO A 201 20.70 3.86 1.68
N TYR A 202 21.86 3.78 2.32
CA TYR A 202 21.98 3.80 3.77
C TYR A 202 23.29 4.44 4.21
N VAL A 203 23.32 4.89 5.46
CA VAL A 203 24.52 5.30 6.18
C VAL A 203 24.93 4.21 7.16
N THR A 204 26.23 4.07 7.38
CA THR A 204 26.81 3.13 8.34
C THR A 204 28.06 3.71 8.96
N GLU A 205 28.35 3.30 10.19
CA GLU A 205 29.70 3.49 10.76
C GLU A 205 30.66 2.43 10.21
N VAL A 206 31.94 2.78 10.11
CA VAL A 206 33.04 1.87 9.80
C VAL A 206 33.60 1.36 11.12
N LEU A 207 33.69 0.04 11.27
CA LEU A 207 34.32 -0.59 12.43
C LEU A 207 35.83 -0.70 12.20
N GLU A 208 36.62 -0.59 13.28
CA GLU A 208 38.08 -0.76 13.22
C GLU A 208 38.49 -2.16 12.74
N GLU A 209 39.64 -2.22 12.07
CA GLU A 209 40.24 -3.46 11.59
C GLU A 209 40.59 -4.36 12.78
N GLY A 210 39.88 -5.48 12.94
CA GLY A 210 40.01 -6.39 14.09
C GLY A 210 38.84 -6.38 15.06
N ALA A 211 37.78 -5.60 14.81
CA ALA A 211 36.54 -5.69 15.56
C ALA A 211 36.00 -7.14 15.58
N PRO A 212 35.41 -7.61 16.71
CA PRO A 212 34.85 -8.95 16.78
C PRO A 212 33.86 -9.18 15.64
N LYS A 213 33.86 -10.37 15.02
CA LYS A 213 32.88 -10.71 13.95
C LYS A 213 31.41 -10.56 14.39
N SER A 214 31.15 -10.51 15.70
CA SER A 214 29.83 -10.25 16.28
C SER A 214 29.45 -8.77 16.37
N ALA A 215 30.43 -7.86 16.25
CA ALA A 215 30.17 -6.42 16.25
C ALA A 215 29.48 -6.04 14.94
N LYS A 216 28.27 -5.49 15.05
CA LYS A 216 27.52 -4.98 13.90
C LYS A 216 27.63 -3.47 13.90
N PRO A 217 28.02 -2.84 12.79
CA PRO A 217 28.00 -1.39 12.70
C PRO A 217 26.56 -0.90 12.83
N ARG A 218 26.39 0.26 13.47
CA ARG A 218 25.14 1.01 13.39
C ARG A 218 24.87 1.38 11.93
N THR A 219 23.63 1.18 11.50
CA THR A 219 23.17 1.51 10.15
C THR A 219 21.86 2.27 10.19
N GLY A 220 21.66 3.19 9.24
CA GLY A 220 20.43 3.96 9.07
C GLY A 220 20.09 4.06 7.60
N SER A 221 18.89 3.62 7.20
CA SER A 221 18.42 3.81 5.83
C SER A 221 18.17 5.29 5.56
N LEU A 222 18.55 5.76 4.37
CA LEU A 222 18.17 7.09 3.92
C LEU A 222 16.65 7.18 3.79
N PHE A 223 16.16 8.39 3.99
CA PHE A 223 14.76 8.74 3.75
C PHE A 223 14.46 8.85 2.25
N ALA A 224 13.18 8.79 1.88
CA ALA A 224 12.79 8.87 0.48
C ALA A 224 13.14 10.23 -0.14
N SER A 225 13.22 11.27 0.69
CA SER A 225 13.61 12.63 0.33
C SER A 225 15.13 12.84 0.20
N MET A 226 15.96 11.88 0.65
CA MET A 226 17.42 12.02 0.71
C MET A 226 18.10 11.30 -0.46
N SER A 227 19.28 11.79 -0.88
CA SER A 227 20.12 11.13 -1.87
C SER A 227 21.54 10.88 -1.33
N LEU A 228 22.22 9.88 -1.91
CA LEU A 228 23.61 9.58 -1.57
C LEU A 228 24.54 10.74 -1.91
N GLU A 229 24.19 11.59 -2.87
CA GLU A 229 24.99 12.71 -3.32
C GLU A 229 24.94 13.90 -2.36
N THR A 230 23.78 14.16 -1.75
CA THR A 230 23.54 15.40 -0.98
C THR A 230 23.63 15.20 0.53
N ILE A 231 23.53 13.96 1.05
CA ILE A 231 23.49 13.72 2.50
C ILE A 231 24.73 14.24 3.25
N GLY A 232 24.52 14.95 4.36
CA GLY A 232 25.61 15.41 5.23
C GLY A 232 25.92 14.45 6.38
N LEU A 233 27.01 14.72 7.11
CA LEU A 233 27.34 14.01 8.35
C LEU A 233 26.23 14.18 9.40
N ASP A 234 25.70 15.39 9.57
CA ASP A 234 24.68 15.68 10.59
C ASP A 234 23.40 14.86 10.35
N ASP A 235 22.93 14.81 9.11
CA ASP A 235 21.77 13.98 8.73
C ASP A 235 22.07 12.49 8.93
N ALA A 236 23.27 12.04 8.58
CA ALA A 236 23.67 10.65 8.80
C ALA A 236 23.67 10.27 10.28
N LEU A 237 24.17 11.14 11.17
CA LEU A 237 24.15 10.92 12.61
C LEU A 237 22.71 10.88 13.15
N ARG A 238 21.82 11.73 12.63
CA ARG A 238 20.38 11.65 12.94
C ARG A 238 19.79 10.31 12.53
N LEU A 239 20.10 9.80 11.33
CA LEU A 239 19.62 8.49 10.88
C LEU A 239 20.18 7.35 11.74
N LEU A 240 21.46 7.41 12.13
CA LEU A 240 22.11 6.41 12.99
C LEU A 240 21.61 6.40 14.43
N SER A 241 20.93 7.46 14.86
CA SER A 241 20.25 7.53 16.17
C SER A 241 18.91 6.77 16.20
N LEU A 242 18.42 6.29 15.05
CA LEU A 242 17.18 5.53 14.97
C LEU A 242 17.43 4.04 15.27
N PRO A 243 16.51 3.35 15.98
CA PRO A 243 15.23 3.83 16.50
C PRO A 243 15.36 4.80 17.69
N ARG A 244 14.67 5.95 17.62
CA ARG A 244 14.61 6.93 18.72
C ARG A 244 13.57 6.50 19.75
N THR A 245 13.97 6.34 21.01
CA THR A 245 13.00 6.17 22.10
C THR A 245 12.27 7.48 22.36
N VAL A 246 10.95 7.48 22.14
CA VAL A 246 10.08 8.65 22.42
C VAL A 246 9.76 8.73 23.91
N GLY A 247 9.60 7.58 24.57
CA GLY A 247 9.35 7.47 26.00
C GLY A 247 8.72 6.14 26.39
N THR A 248 8.41 6.00 27.68
CA THR A 248 7.66 4.84 28.20
C THR A 248 6.22 5.25 28.42
N ALA A 249 5.28 4.52 27.81
CA ALA A 249 3.86 4.80 27.96
C ALA A 249 3.34 4.46 29.36
N SER A 250 2.15 4.93 29.69
CA SER A 250 1.46 4.66 30.97
C SER A 250 1.31 3.18 31.35
N ASP A 251 1.34 2.25 30.39
CA ASP A 251 1.30 0.80 30.61
C ASP A 251 2.70 0.16 30.75
N GLY A 252 3.76 0.97 30.83
CA GLY A 252 5.14 0.52 30.99
C GLY A 252 5.81 0.03 29.71
N VAL A 253 5.15 0.14 28.55
CA VAL A 253 5.71 -0.29 27.26
C VAL A 253 6.44 0.88 26.59
N GLU A 254 7.69 0.65 26.17
CA GLU A 254 8.49 1.63 25.44
C GLU A 254 7.90 1.92 24.05
N ILE A 255 7.88 3.20 23.69
CA ILE A 255 7.50 3.69 22.38
C ILE A 255 8.77 4.15 21.65
N THR A 256 9.02 3.56 20.47
CA THR A 256 10.12 3.98 19.58
C THR A 256 9.57 4.59 18.28
N ALA A 257 10.27 5.58 17.76
CA ALA A 257 10.04 6.16 16.44
C ALA A 257 11.16 5.74 15.49
N GLN A 258 10.80 5.30 14.28
CA GLN A 258 11.75 4.80 13.29
C GLN A 258 11.19 4.90 11.87
N ASN A 259 12.07 4.81 10.88
CA ASN A 259 11.69 4.72 9.47
C ASN A 259 11.69 3.26 8.99
N GLY A 260 10.78 2.92 8.09
CA GLY A 260 10.70 1.60 7.47
C GLY A 260 10.38 1.69 5.99
N ARG A 261 10.18 0.53 5.34
CA ARG A 261 9.87 0.45 3.90
C ARG A 261 8.69 1.33 3.48
N TYR A 262 7.68 1.45 4.34
CA TYR A 262 6.44 2.20 4.05
C TYR A 262 6.44 3.62 4.66
N GLY A 263 7.62 4.11 5.06
CA GLY A 263 7.80 5.41 5.67
C GLY A 263 7.82 5.40 7.20
N PRO A 264 7.67 6.59 7.82
CA PRO A 264 7.90 6.83 9.25
C PRO A 264 6.79 6.23 10.11
N TYR A 265 7.14 5.61 11.24
CA TYR A 265 6.17 4.98 12.14
C TYR A 265 6.63 4.91 13.60
N LEU A 266 5.66 4.84 14.50
CA LEU A 266 5.82 4.51 15.91
C LEU A 266 5.64 3.01 16.14
N LYS A 267 6.37 2.46 17.09
CA LYS A 267 6.23 1.09 17.57
C LYS A 267 6.12 1.06 19.09
N LYS A 268 5.09 0.37 19.58
CA LYS A 268 4.82 0.10 21.01
C LYS A 268 4.56 -1.39 21.17
N GLY A 269 5.58 -2.14 21.58
CA GLY A 269 5.53 -3.61 21.58
C GLY A 269 5.26 -4.18 20.19
N THR A 270 4.06 -4.73 19.96
CA THR A 270 3.60 -5.24 18.66
C THR A 270 2.67 -4.29 17.90
N ASP A 271 2.26 -3.15 18.49
CA ASP A 271 1.41 -2.17 17.81
C ASP A 271 2.26 -1.10 17.09
N SER A 272 1.96 -0.88 15.81
CA SER A 272 2.64 0.08 14.97
C SER A 272 1.65 1.08 14.38
N ARG A 273 2.02 2.36 14.40
CA ARG A 273 1.20 3.49 13.91
C ARG A 273 2.03 4.35 12.97
N SER A 274 1.51 4.66 11.79
CA SER A 274 2.20 5.51 10.82
C SER A 274 2.25 6.96 11.31
N LEU A 275 3.35 7.63 11.01
CA LEU A 275 3.51 9.07 11.17
C LEU A 275 3.18 9.79 9.87
N THR A 276 3.01 11.11 9.92
CA THR A 276 2.60 11.91 8.76
C THR A 276 3.76 12.39 7.91
N SER A 277 4.95 12.58 8.50
CA SER A 277 6.17 12.99 7.80
C SER A 277 7.42 12.39 8.42
N GLU A 278 8.53 12.47 7.70
CA GLU A 278 9.82 11.92 8.10
C GLU A 278 10.43 12.73 9.26
N GLU A 279 10.24 14.05 9.28
CA GLU A 279 10.68 14.95 10.35
C GLU A 279 10.01 14.62 11.68
N GLN A 280 8.73 14.22 11.64
CA GLN A 280 7.96 13.87 12.82
C GLN A 280 8.60 12.73 13.63
N ILE A 281 9.45 11.87 13.02
CA ILE A 281 10.21 10.85 13.76
C ILE A 281 11.04 11.49 14.88
N PHE A 282 11.64 12.66 14.61
CA PHE A 282 12.58 13.32 15.51
C PHE A 282 11.89 14.28 16.49
N ASP A 283 10.75 14.84 16.09
CA ASP A 283 10.10 15.89 16.87
C ASP A 283 8.94 15.36 17.72
N ILE A 284 8.39 14.18 17.40
CA ILE A 284 7.23 13.64 18.12
C ILE A 284 7.53 13.45 19.61
N THR A 285 6.57 13.89 20.43
CA THR A 285 6.60 13.80 21.89
C THR A 285 5.85 12.57 22.39
N LEU A 286 6.09 12.19 23.66
CA LEU A 286 5.37 11.08 24.29
C LEU A 286 3.86 11.34 24.34
N ALA A 287 3.44 12.57 24.62
CA ALA A 287 2.02 12.94 24.68
C ALA A 287 1.32 12.76 23.32
N GLU A 288 1.94 13.23 22.24
CA GLU A 288 1.41 13.06 20.87
C GLU A 288 1.41 11.58 20.46
N ALA A 289 2.45 10.83 20.81
CA ALA A 289 2.49 9.40 20.54
C ALA A 289 1.36 8.65 21.27
N GLU A 290 1.11 8.96 22.54
CA GLU A 290 0.00 8.39 23.31
C GLU A 290 -1.37 8.76 22.72
N GLU A 291 -1.53 9.99 22.21
CA GLU A 291 -2.75 10.40 21.48
C GLU A 291 -2.96 9.55 20.22
N ILE A 292 -1.90 9.33 19.42
CA ILE A 292 -1.97 8.47 18.23
C ILE A 292 -2.35 7.03 18.60
N TYR A 293 -1.85 6.51 19.72
CA TYR A 293 -2.18 5.16 20.19
C TYR A 293 -3.59 5.06 20.77
N ALA A 294 -4.13 6.14 21.37
CA ALA A 294 -5.49 6.20 21.86
C ALA A 294 -6.53 6.14 20.72
N GLN A 295 -6.15 6.60 19.52
CA GLN A 295 -7.01 6.49 18.35
C GLN A 295 -7.19 5.01 17.94
N PRO A 296 -8.40 4.59 17.53
CA PRO A 296 -8.63 3.25 17.00
C PRO A 296 -7.67 2.94 15.85
N LYS A 297 -7.16 1.71 15.79
CA LYS A 297 -6.24 1.29 14.73
C LYS A 297 -6.93 1.37 13.37
N THR A 298 -6.66 2.45 12.64
CA THR A 298 -7.07 2.61 11.26
C THR A 298 -6.17 1.73 10.40
N ARG A 299 -6.78 0.73 9.74
CA ARG A 299 -6.06 -0.10 8.77
C ARG A 299 -5.74 0.75 7.54
N GLY A 300 -4.49 1.18 7.44
CA GLY A 300 -3.99 1.98 6.31
C GLY A 300 -4.28 3.48 6.46
N ARG A 301 -3.54 4.27 5.68
CA ARG A 301 -3.52 5.74 5.61
C ARG A 301 -4.92 6.34 5.39
N ALA A 302 -5.76 6.36 6.41
CA ALA A 302 -6.94 7.20 6.47
C ALA A 302 -6.46 8.56 6.96
N ARG A 303 -6.29 9.51 6.03
CA ARG A 303 -6.08 10.92 6.36
C ARG A 303 -7.12 11.32 7.41
N THR A 304 -6.64 11.86 8.53
CA THR A 304 -7.42 12.63 9.49
C THR A 304 -8.27 13.63 8.73
N ALA A 305 -9.57 13.70 9.02
CA ALA A 305 -10.48 14.59 8.30
C ALA A 305 -9.99 16.04 8.42
N ALA A 306 -9.60 16.64 7.30
CA ALA A 306 -9.25 18.05 7.24
C ALA A 306 -10.44 18.92 7.69
N GLY A 307 -10.15 20.12 8.22
CA GLY A 307 -11.15 21.13 8.56
C GLY A 307 -12.07 21.48 7.38
N PRO A 308 -13.18 22.22 7.61
CA PRO A 308 -14.09 22.62 6.54
C PRO A 308 -13.34 23.43 5.47
N LEU A 309 -13.56 23.07 4.20
CA LEU A 309 -12.95 23.70 3.02
C LEU A 309 -13.50 25.11 2.77
N LYS A 310 -14.76 25.38 3.20
CA LYS A 310 -15.40 26.70 3.07
C LYS A 310 -16.65 26.77 3.96
N GLU A 311 -16.91 27.91 4.59
CA GLU A 311 -18.16 28.18 5.33
C GLU A 311 -19.12 29.01 4.46
N LEU A 312 -20.41 28.69 4.50
CA LEU A 312 -21.42 29.24 3.58
C LEU A 312 -22.64 29.87 4.28
N GLY A 313 -22.51 30.21 5.56
CA GLY A 313 -23.60 30.81 6.35
C GLY A 313 -24.66 29.79 6.79
N ALA A 314 -25.85 30.27 7.17
CA ALA A 314 -26.93 29.41 7.67
C ALA A 314 -27.87 28.95 6.54
N ASP A 315 -28.29 27.68 6.57
CA ASP A 315 -29.28 27.12 5.64
C ASP A 315 -30.64 27.82 5.82
N PRO A 316 -31.22 28.43 4.78
CA PRO A 316 -32.55 29.05 4.85
C PRO A 316 -33.67 28.12 5.32
N ALA A 317 -33.55 26.81 5.13
CA ALA A 317 -34.58 25.83 5.49
C ALA A 317 -34.48 25.36 6.96
N THR A 318 -33.28 25.32 7.54
CA THR A 318 -33.04 24.72 8.88
C THR A 318 -32.42 25.69 9.89
N GLY A 319 -31.92 26.84 9.43
CA GLY A 319 -31.18 27.82 10.23
C GLY A 319 -29.78 27.34 10.66
N LYS A 320 -29.32 26.17 10.21
CA LYS A 320 -28.06 25.54 10.66
C LYS A 320 -26.87 26.00 9.81
N PRO A 321 -25.65 26.10 10.39
CA PRO A 321 -24.46 26.50 9.65
C PRO A 321 -24.10 25.46 8.57
N MET A 322 -23.96 25.93 7.33
CA MET A 322 -23.57 25.15 6.16
C MET A 322 -22.06 25.30 5.91
N VAL A 323 -21.38 24.17 5.76
CA VAL A 323 -19.96 24.13 5.44
C VAL A 323 -19.67 23.11 4.33
N ILE A 324 -18.67 23.39 3.50
CA ILE A 324 -18.11 22.42 2.57
C ILE A 324 -17.00 21.67 3.30
N ARG A 325 -16.97 20.34 3.22
CA ARG A 325 -15.87 19.53 3.73
C ARG A 325 -15.36 18.58 2.67
N ASP A 326 -14.11 18.16 2.82
CA ASP A 326 -13.57 17.09 2.00
C ASP A 326 -14.02 15.73 2.57
N GLY A 327 -14.45 14.84 1.69
CA GLY A 327 -15.05 13.56 2.06
C GLY A 327 -14.52 12.40 1.25
N ARG A 328 -14.78 11.18 1.74
CA ARG A 328 -14.40 9.92 1.07
C ARG A 328 -14.89 9.81 -0.39
N PHE A 329 -15.90 10.59 -0.78
CA PHE A 329 -16.56 10.56 -2.08
C PHE A 329 -16.46 11.91 -2.82
N GLY A 330 -15.47 12.73 -2.47
CA GLY A 330 -15.33 14.11 -2.94
C GLY A 330 -15.91 15.14 -1.97
N ALA A 331 -15.72 16.41 -2.31
CA ALA A 331 -16.22 17.53 -1.50
C ALA A 331 -17.75 17.48 -1.39
N TYR A 332 -18.27 17.80 -0.22
CA TYR A 332 -19.71 17.82 0.05
C TYR A 332 -20.09 19.01 0.94
N VAL A 333 -21.29 19.52 0.73
CA VAL A 333 -21.94 20.49 1.63
C VAL A 333 -22.60 19.72 2.77
N THR A 334 -22.48 20.22 3.99
CA THR A 334 -23.18 19.71 5.17
C THR A 334 -23.71 20.83 6.05
N ASP A 335 -24.91 20.65 6.61
CA ASP A 335 -25.48 21.49 7.68
C ASP A 335 -25.32 20.85 9.08
N GLY A 336 -24.51 19.79 9.17
CA GLY A 336 -24.32 18.97 10.38
C GLY A 336 -25.25 17.76 10.48
N GLU A 337 -26.35 17.71 9.72
CA GLU A 337 -27.28 16.57 9.72
C GLU A 337 -27.39 15.89 8.35
N VAL A 338 -27.36 16.67 7.27
CA VAL A 338 -27.53 16.20 5.91
C VAL A 338 -26.28 16.53 5.12
N ASN A 339 -25.78 15.53 4.38
CA ASN A 339 -24.58 15.66 3.56
C ASN A 339 -24.95 15.53 2.08
N ALA A 340 -24.72 16.59 1.31
CA ALA A 340 -24.95 16.63 -0.13
C ALA A 340 -23.61 16.80 -0.88
N THR A 341 -23.24 15.78 -1.66
CA THR A 341 -22.03 15.81 -2.49
C THR A 341 -22.11 16.92 -3.54
N LEU A 342 -21.00 17.64 -3.77
CA LEU A 342 -20.90 18.62 -4.85
C LEU A 342 -21.01 17.90 -6.21
N ARG A 343 -21.70 18.52 -7.18
CA ARG A 343 -21.74 18.00 -8.56
C ARG A 343 -20.47 18.44 -9.30
N LYS A 344 -20.15 17.76 -10.41
CA LYS A 344 -18.93 18.03 -11.21
C LYS A 344 -18.81 19.49 -11.71
N THR A 345 -19.93 20.20 -11.85
CA THR A 345 -19.98 21.61 -12.27
C THR A 345 -19.86 22.58 -11.12
N ASP A 346 -20.03 22.11 -9.88
CA ASP A 346 -19.98 22.98 -8.70
C ASP A 346 -18.52 23.10 -8.24
N SER A 347 -17.96 24.32 -8.29
CA SER A 347 -16.62 24.59 -7.74
C SER A 347 -16.73 25.06 -6.28
N ILE A 348 -15.75 24.67 -5.46
CA ILE A 348 -15.70 25.04 -4.04
C ILE A 348 -15.58 26.57 -3.89
N GLU A 349 -14.75 27.18 -4.74
CA GLU A 349 -14.47 28.61 -4.73
C GLU A 349 -15.70 29.44 -5.14
N ALA A 350 -16.43 29.02 -6.18
CA ALA A 350 -17.62 29.73 -6.67
C ALA A 350 -18.93 29.32 -5.96
N MET A 351 -18.89 28.38 -5.03
CA MET A 351 -20.08 27.93 -4.30
C MET A 351 -20.72 29.09 -3.51
N THR A 352 -22.00 29.33 -3.75
CA THR A 352 -22.83 30.30 -3.00
C THR A 352 -23.70 29.61 -1.94
N ALA A 353 -24.21 30.37 -0.99
CA ALA A 353 -25.07 29.87 0.07
C ALA A 353 -26.39 29.27 -0.48
N GLU A 354 -26.95 29.90 -1.51
CA GLU A 354 -28.19 29.48 -2.16
C GLU A 354 -28.02 28.13 -2.87
N ARG A 355 -26.90 27.95 -3.59
CA ARG A 355 -26.59 26.70 -4.28
C ARG A 355 -26.33 25.56 -3.31
N ALA A 356 -25.65 25.85 -2.20
CA ALA A 356 -25.41 24.88 -1.13
C ALA A 356 -26.70 24.44 -0.42
N ALA A 357 -27.61 25.38 -0.15
CA ALA A 357 -28.93 25.08 0.41
C ALA A 357 -29.78 24.24 -0.56
N GLU A 358 -29.73 24.52 -1.87
CA GLU A 358 -30.42 23.73 -2.90
C GLU A 358 -29.96 22.26 -2.89
N LEU A 359 -28.66 22.01 -2.85
CA LEU A 359 -28.09 20.66 -2.80
C LEU A 359 -28.52 19.89 -1.54
N LEU A 360 -28.54 20.57 -0.39
CA LEU A 360 -29.02 19.97 0.86
C LEU A 360 -30.53 19.68 0.83
N ALA A 361 -31.33 20.59 0.28
CA ALA A 361 -32.77 20.41 0.13
C ALA A 361 -33.11 19.22 -0.79
N GLU A 362 -32.43 19.10 -1.94
CA GLU A 362 -32.61 17.95 -2.84
C GLU A 362 -32.24 16.63 -2.15
N LYS A 363 -31.19 16.64 -1.32
CA LYS A 363 -30.78 15.46 -0.57
C LYS A 363 -31.79 15.08 0.51
N ARG A 364 -32.39 16.06 1.20
CA ARG A 364 -33.48 15.83 2.17
C ARG A 364 -34.70 15.22 1.51
N ALA A 365 -35.08 15.73 0.34
CA ALA A 365 -36.21 15.22 -0.42
C ALA A 365 -36.05 13.74 -0.84
N LYS A 366 -34.82 13.26 -1.03
CA LYS A 366 -34.52 11.87 -1.41
C LYS A 366 -34.57 10.85 -0.26
N GLY A 367 -34.55 11.29 1.01
CA GLY A 367 -34.68 10.42 2.19
C GLY A 367 -33.48 9.48 2.47
N PRO A 368 -33.45 8.82 3.65
CA PRO A 368 -32.35 7.92 4.05
C PRO A 368 -32.43 6.55 3.36
N ALA A 369 -31.28 5.98 3.01
CA ALA A 369 -31.18 4.65 2.41
C ALA A 369 -31.61 3.53 3.42
N PRO A 370 -32.33 2.48 2.97
CA PRO A 370 -32.85 1.44 3.86
C PRO A 370 -31.74 0.59 4.52
N LYS A 371 -31.86 0.35 5.84
CA LYS A 371 -30.90 -0.43 6.65
C LYS A 371 -31.20 -1.93 6.62
N ARG A 372 -30.21 -2.77 6.25
CA ARG A 372 -30.25 -4.24 6.44
C ARG A 372 -29.81 -4.62 7.86
N ALA A 373 -30.62 -5.43 8.55
CA ALA A 373 -30.36 -5.92 9.91
C ALA A 373 -29.35 -7.09 9.94
N ALA A 374 -28.45 -7.10 10.91
CA ALA A 374 -27.42 -8.13 11.08
C ALA A 374 -27.78 -9.09 12.24
N THR A 375 -27.95 -10.38 11.95
CA THR A 375 -28.16 -11.43 12.96
C THR A 375 -26.83 -12.06 13.37
N ARG A 376 -26.51 -11.96 14.65
CA ARG A 376 -25.30 -12.47 15.31
C ARG A 376 -25.46 -13.97 15.58
N ARG A 377 -24.52 -14.81 15.14
CA ARG A 377 -24.53 -16.27 15.42
C ARG A 377 -23.36 -16.66 16.34
N THR A 378 -23.70 -17.30 17.45
CA THR A 378 -22.81 -17.87 18.47
C THR A 378 -22.09 -19.12 17.97
N THR A 379 -20.83 -19.29 18.38
CA THR A 379 -19.95 -20.41 18.02
C THR A 379 -20.02 -21.53 19.07
N THR A 380 -20.35 -22.75 18.64
CA THR A 380 -20.24 -23.95 19.48
C THR A 380 -18.93 -24.68 19.16
N LYS A 381 -18.16 -24.97 20.21
CA LYS A 381 -16.82 -25.56 20.20
C LYS A 381 -16.91 -27.07 19.92
N ARG A 382 -16.18 -27.59 18.92
CA ARG A 382 -16.07 -29.03 18.62
C ARG A 382 -14.75 -29.58 19.14
N THR A 383 -14.83 -30.63 19.96
CA THR A 383 -13.73 -31.42 20.52
C THR A 383 -13.10 -32.33 19.48
N THR A 384 -11.78 -32.49 19.55
CA THR A 384 -10.95 -33.38 18.72
C THR A 384 -10.67 -34.70 19.44
N THR A 385 -10.86 -35.83 18.74
CA THR A 385 -10.56 -37.18 19.23
C THR A 385 -9.19 -37.63 18.72
N THR A 386 -8.30 -38.00 19.64
CA THR A 386 -6.92 -38.42 19.38
C THR A 386 -6.86 -39.92 19.03
N LYS A 387 -6.21 -40.27 17.92
CA LYS A 387 -5.95 -41.66 17.50
C LYS A 387 -4.77 -42.25 18.27
N ARG A 388 -4.97 -43.43 18.86
CA ARG A 388 -4.01 -44.21 19.65
C ARG A 388 -3.19 -45.13 18.73
N THR A 389 -1.86 -45.10 18.84
CA THR A 389 -0.93 -46.01 18.19
C THR A 389 -0.72 -47.27 19.04
N THR A 390 -0.71 -48.45 18.41
CA THR A 390 -0.39 -49.74 19.02
C THR A 390 1.04 -50.14 18.73
N ALA A 391 1.81 -50.39 19.78
CA ALA A 391 3.15 -50.97 19.74
C ALA A 391 3.10 -52.46 19.35
N LYS A 392 4.06 -52.90 18.53
CA LYS A 392 4.33 -54.32 18.29
C LYS A 392 5.65 -54.67 18.97
N ARG A 393 5.62 -55.70 19.81
CA ARG A 393 6.75 -56.26 20.56
C ARG A 393 7.11 -57.60 19.94
N ALA A 394 8.40 -57.80 19.70
CA ALA A 394 9.21 -59.03 19.68
C ALA A 394 10.30 -58.87 18.61
#